data_AF-A0A1T5E9G0-F1
#
_entry.id   AF-A0A1T5E9G0-F1
#
_cell.length_a   1.000
_cell.length_b   1.000
_cell.length_c   1.000
_cell.angle_alpha   90.00
_cell.angle_beta   90.00
_cell.angle_gamma   90.00
#
_symmetry.space_group_name_H-M   'P 1'
#
loop_
_entity.id
_entity.type
_entity.pdbx_description
1 polymer ?
#
loop_
_entity_poly.entity_id
_entity_poly.type
_entity_poly.pdbx_seq_one_letter_code
_entity_poly.pdbx_strand_id
1 'polypeptide(L)'
;MNKLASIFVFLFAMTTLVSAQQAIEPAKAGVNYGKAIEKKNAISVKALETTLKEKGNYTGKVEAQVVEVCKSKGCYMTLKREGAEPITVRFTDYGYFVPQDLIGKTVVVEGKAKIKEPKKDISFIADGVLVIK
;
A
#
# COMPACT_ATOMS: atom_id res chain seq x y z
N MET A 1 -27.96 54.82 -29.24
CA MET A 1 -26.69 54.37 -29.84
C MET A 1 -25.76 54.01 -28.70
N ASN A 2 -25.93 52.81 -28.12
CA ASN A 2 -25.16 52.38 -26.95
C ASN A 2 -25.33 50.85 -26.83
N LYS A 3 -24.63 50.13 -27.71
CA LYS A 3 -24.43 48.67 -27.59
C LYS A 3 -23.33 48.44 -26.57
N LEU A 4 -23.67 48.45 -25.29
CA LEU A 4 -22.67 48.28 -24.21
C LEU A 4 -23.24 47.49 -23.02
N ALA A 5 -24.14 46.54 -23.29
CA ALA A 5 -24.78 45.73 -22.25
C ALA A 5 -24.77 44.21 -22.54
N SER A 6 -23.77 43.71 -23.30
CA SER A 6 -23.69 42.26 -23.60
C SER A 6 -22.31 41.62 -23.44
N ILE A 7 -21.37 42.27 -22.75
CA ILE A 7 -20.06 41.67 -22.43
C ILE A 7 -19.89 41.69 -20.91
N PHE A 8 -20.74 40.98 -20.17
CA PHE A 8 -20.49 40.71 -18.74
C PHE A 8 -21.26 39.47 -18.24
N VAL A 9 -21.44 38.45 -19.10
CA VAL A 9 -22.07 37.17 -18.70
C VAL A 9 -21.14 35.98 -18.95
N PHE A 10 -19.89 36.21 -19.35
CA PHE A 10 -18.94 35.13 -19.66
C PHE A 10 -17.75 35.05 -18.68
N LEU A 11 -17.95 35.45 -17.42
CA LEU A 11 -16.88 35.42 -16.40
C LEU A 11 -17.35 34.93 -15.03
N PHE A 12 -18.26 33.95 -14.99
CA PHE A 12 -18.66 33.34 -13.71
C PHE A 12 -18.97 31.84 -13.82
N ALA A 13 -18.12 31.10 -14.53
CA ALA A 13 -18.16 29.64 -14.57
C ALA A 13 -16.75 29.05 -14.45
N MET A 14 -15.98 29.49 -13.45
CA MET A 14 -14.64 28.94 -13.22
C MET A 14 -14.21 29.01 -11.76
N THR A 15 -15.08 28.60 -10.85
CA THR A 15 -14.77 28.34 -9.43
C THR A 15 -15.63 27.13 -9.07
N THR A 16 -15.15 25.95 -8.71
CA THR A 16 -13.88 25.48 -8.15
C THR A 16 -13.71 24.01 -8.51
N LEU A 17 -12.82 23.66 -9.44
CA LEU A 17 -12.24 22.32 -9.46
C LEU A 17 -11.06 22.34 -8.48
N VAL A 18 -11.38 22.36 -7.18
CA VAL A 18 -10.42 22.00 -6.15
C VAL A 18 -10.03 20.57 -6.46
N SER A 19 -8.80 20.38 -6.95
CA SER A 19 -8.21 19.05 -7.10
C SER A 19 -8.23 18.39 -5.73
N ALA A 20 -9.08 17.38 -5.57
CA ALA A 20 -9.00 16.42 -4.47
C ALA A 20 -7.75 15.54 -4.69
N GLN A 21 -6.56 16.14 -4.64
CA GLN A 21 -5.33 15.36 -4.55
C GLN A 21 -5.23 14.92 -3.09
N GLN A 22 -5.88 13.79 -2.80
CA GLN A 22 -5.85 13.12 -1.51
C GLN A 22 -4.38 12.94 -1.11
N ALA A 23 -3.91 13.73 -0.15
CA ALA A 23 -2.56 13.61 0.37
C ALA A 23 -2.42 12.25 1.05
N ILE A 24 -1.37 11.50 0.70
CA ILE A 24 -1.08 10.22 1.37
C ILE A 24 -0.73 10.55 2.83
N GLU A 25 -1.47 9.96 3.78
CA GLU A 25 -1.22 10.18 5.20
C GLU A 25 0.18 9.66 5.59
N PRO A 26 0.96 10.41 6.41
CA PRO A 26 2.28 9.96 6.87
C PRO A 26 2.24 8.63 7.63
N ALA A 27 3.34 7.89 7.62
CA ALA A 27 3.45 6.57 8.25
C ALA A 27 3.55 6.62 9.79
N LYS A 28 2.49 7.11 10.44
CA LYS A 28 2.34 7.10 11.90
C LYS A 28 1.71 5.79 12.36
N ALA A 29 2.10 5.30 13.55
CA ALA A 29 1.46 4.14 14.17
C ALA A 29 -0.07 4.34 14.26
N GLY A 30 -0.83 3.34 13.83
CA GLY A 30 -2.28 3.35 13.74
C GLY A 30 -2.83 3.68 12.35
N VAL A 31 -2.00 4.22 11.44
CA VAL A 31 -2.44 4.57 10.08
C VAL A 31 -2.66 3.31 9.24
N ASN A 32 -3.75 3.31 8.47
CA ASN A 32 -4.09 2.26 7.53
C ASN A 32 -3.95 2.76 6.08
N TYR A 33 -3.48 1.88 5.21
CA TYR A 33 -3.47 2.06 3.76
C TYR A 33 -4.25 0.93 3.10
N GLY A 34 -5.08 1.25 2.10
CA GLY A 34 -5.97 0.28 1.47
C GLY A 34 -7.14 -0.08 2.37
N LYS A 35 -7.48 -1.38 2.44
CA LYS A 35 -8.50 -1.88 3.37
C LYS A 35 -8.06 -1.64 4.81
N ALA A 36 -8.94 -1.06 5.63
CA ALA A 36 -8.68 -0.93 7.06
C ALA A 36 -8.59 -2.30 7.73
N ILE A 37 -7.53 -2.53 8.52
CA ILE A 37 -7.27 -3.79 9.20
C ILE A 37 -6.82 -3.57 10.65
N GLU A 38 -6.83 -4.65 11.42
CA GLU A 38 -6.35 -4.70 12.79
C GLU A 38 -5.14 -5.63 12.92
N LYS A 39 -4.32 -5.41 13.95
CA LYS A 39 -3.13 -6.24 14.24
C LYS A 39 -3.45 -7.71 14.58
N LYS A 40 -4.65 -8.01 15.07
CA LYS A 40 -5.00 -9.34 15.60
C LYS A 40 -4.75 -10.46 14.58
N ASN A 41 -4.17 -11.57 15.05
CA ASN A 41 -3.84 -12.79 14.29
C ASN A 41 -2.74 -12.61 13.21
N ALA A 42 -1.93 -11.55 13.29
CA ALA A 42 -0.75 -11.42 12.43
C ALA A 42 0.31 -12.46 12.78
N ILE A 43 0.84 -13.15 11.77
CA ILE A 43 1.97 -14.09 11.90
C ILE A 43 3.28 -13.41 11.51
N SER A 44 4.42 -13.98 11.92
CA SER A 44 5.73 -13.49 11.47
C SER A 44 6.04 -13.90 10.02
N VAL A 45 7.01 -13.23 9.41
CA VAL A 45 7.57 -13.64 8.09
C VAL A 45 8.04 -15.09 8.12
N LYS A 46 8.69 -15.52 9.19
CA LYS A 46 9.15 -16.91 9.36
C LYS A 46 7.99 -17.91 9.35
N ALA A 47 6.89 -17.60 10.03
CA ALA A 47 5.70 -18.45 10.05
C ALA A 47 4.99 -18.48 8.68
N LEU A 48 4.98 -17.34 7.97
CA LEU A 48 4.51 -17.28 6.58
C LEU A 48 5.32 -18.25 5.69
N GLU A 49 6.66 -18.19 5.78
CA GLU A 49 7.52 -19.05 4.96
C GLU A 49 7.30 -20.55 5.25
N THR A 50 7.16 -20.94 6.51
CA THR A 50 6.79 -22.32 6.88
C THR A 50 5.45 -22.71 6.24
N THR A 51 4.44 -21.85 6.38
CA THR A 51 3.10 -22.11 5.83
C THR A 51 3.13 -22.26 4.30
N LEU A 52 3.89 -21.40 3.61
CA LEU A 52 4.04 -21.46 2.17
C LEU A 52 4.79 -22.71 1.70
N LYS A 53 5.80 -23.18 2.44
CA LYS A 53 6.49 -24.44 2.13
C LYS A 53 5.57 -25.64 2.25
N GLU A 54 4.67 -25.65 3.23
CA GLU A 54 3.75 -26.75 3.48
C GLU A 54 2.52 -26.75 2.56
N LYS A 55 1.94 -25.56 2.31
CA LYS A 55 0.63 -25.42 1.64
C LYS A 55 0.69 -24.73 0.28
N GLY A 56 1.82 -24.14 -0.08
CA GLY A 56 2.02 -23.37 -1.32
C GLY A 56 1.35 -21.99 -1.34
N ASN A 57 0.38 -21.73 -0.44
CA ASN A 57 -0.38 -20.50 -0.37
C ASN A 57 -0.75 -20.14 1.08
N TYR A 58 -0.98 -18.85 1.31
CA TYR A 58 -1.44 -18.31 2.58
C TYR A 58 -2.35 -17.11 2.32
N THR A 59 -3.45 -17.02 3.07
CA THR A 59 -4.31 -15.83 3.12
C THR A 59 -4.44 -15.40 4.57
N GLY A 60 -4.08 -14.17 4.89
CA GLY A 60 -4.11 -13.68 6.27
C GLY A 60 -3.19 -12.47 6.47
N LYS A 61 -2.72 -12.31 7.71
CA LYS A 61 -1.99 -11.12 8.15
C LYS A 61 -0.56 -11.46 8.52
N VAL A 62 0.39 -10.63 8.09
CA VAL A 62 1.81 -10.82 8.34
C VAL A 62 2.39 -9.55 8.96
N GLU A 63 3.07 -9.68 10.11
CA GLU A 63 3.83 -8.61 10.74
C GLU A 63 5.28 -8.63 10.24
N ALA A 64 5.76 -7.50 9.74
CA ALA A 64 7.12 -7.37 9.19
C ALA A 64 7.63 -5.93 9.20
N GLN A 65 8.95 -5.77 9.13
CA GLN A 65 9.60 -4.49 8.89
C GLN A 65 9.65 -4.19 7.39
N VAL A 66 9.30 -2.97 6.98
CA VAL A 66 9.46 -2.51 5.60
C VAL A 66 10.92 -2.10 5.36
N VAL A 67 11.52 -2.57 4.26
CA VAL A 67 12.92 -2.24 3.92
C VAL A 67 13.05 -1.42 2.64
N GLU A 68 12.03 -1.42 1.79
CA GLU A 68 12.00 -0.60 0.57
C GLU A 68 10.55 -0.23 0.21
N VAL A 69 10.39 0.96 -0.38
CA VAL A 69 9.16 1.42 -1.02
C VAL A 69 9.51 2.02 -2.37
N CYS A 70 8.78 1.65 -3.42
CA CYS A 70 9.01 2.16 -4.77
C CYS A 70 8.85 3.70 -4.83
N LYS A 71 9.82 4.39 -5.45
CA LYS A 71 9.85 5.87 -5.60
C LYS A 71 8.68 6.42 -6.42
N SER A 72 8.14 5.62 -7.34
CA SER A 72 6.99 5.99 -8.17
C SER A 72 5.69 5.84 -7.40
N LYS A 73 5.50 6.65 -6.34
CA LYS A 73 4.33 6.65 -5.47
C LYS A 73 3.98 5.26 -4.92
N GLY A 74 4.94 4.42 -4.54
CA GLY A 74 4.65 3.17 -3.83
C GLY A 74 3.87 2.13 -4.64
N CYS A 75 4.28 1.82 -5.88
CA CYS A 75 3.71 0.70 -6.64
C CYS A 75 3.92 -0.68 -5.97
N TYR A 76 4.91 -0.78 -5.08
CA TYR A 76 5.20 -1.94 -4.25
C TYR A 76 5.98 -1.48 -3.02
N MET A 77 6.04 -2.35 -2.02
CA MET A 77 6.98 -2.28 -0.91
C MET A 77 7.65 -3.65 -0.72
N THR A 78 8.76 -3.69 0.02
CA THR A 78 9.40 -4.96 0.38
C THR A 78 9.48 -5.15 1.89
N LEU A 79 9.26 -6.39 2.32
CA LEU A 79 9.32 -6.78 3.72
C LEU A 79 10.64 -7.48 4.02
N LYS A 80 11.23 -7.14 5.17
CA LYS A 80 12.44 -7.77 5.68
C LYS A 80 12.25 -9.28 5.79
N ARG A 81 13.22 -10.02 5.28
CA ARG A 81 13.31 -11.47 5.36
C ARG A 81 14.67 -11.84 5.94
N GLU A 82 14.71 -12.83 6.83
CA GLU A 82 15.95 -13.27 7.45
C GLU A 82 16.73 -14.20 6.51
N GLY A 83 18.00 -13.87 6.25
CA GLY A 83 18.92 -14.72 5.48
C GLY A 83 18.57 -14.91 4.00
N ALA A 84 17.67 -14.11 3.44
CA ALA A 84 17.22 -14.20 2.05
C ALA A 84 16.71 -12.85 1.54
N GLU A 85 16.48 -12.76 0.23
CA GLU A 85 15.96 -11.57 -0.44
C GLU A 85 14.61 -11.10 0.15
N PRO A 86 14.39 -9.77 0.28
CA PRO A 86 13.13 -9.21 0.78
C PRO A 86 11.89 -9.70 0.03
N ILE A 87 10.78 -9.82 0.74
CA ILE A 87 9.50 -10.23 0.13
C ILE A 87 8.87 -9.02 -0.54
N THR A 88 8.72 -9.07 -1.86
CA THR A 88 8.00 -8.03 -2.60
C THR A 88 6.49 -8.14 -2.37
N VAL A 89 5.90 -7.05 -1.89
CA VAL A 89 4.46 -6.88 -1.69
C VAL A 89 3.93 -5.90 -2.73
N ARG A 90 2.93 -6.35 -3.50
CA ARG A 90 2.14 -5.50 -4.41
C ARG A 90 0.77 -5.23 -3.80
N PHE A 91 0.14 -4.15 -4.22
CA PHE A 91 -1.19 -3.76 -3.71
C PHE A 91 -2.28 -4.25 -4.66
N THR A 92 -3.37 -4.80 -4.09
CA THR A 92 -4.52 -5.29 -4.85
C THR A 92 -5.06 -4.18 -5.74
N ASP A 93 -5.27 -4.50 -7.02
CA ASP A 93 -5.78 -3.60 -8.06
C ASP A 93 -5.04 -2.28 -8.24
N TYR A 94 -3.82 -2.15 -7.71
CA TYR A 94 -3.13 -0.86 -7.57
C TYR A 94 -4.01 0.23 -6.91
N GLY A 95 -4.95 -0.20 -6.06
CA GLY A 95 -6.04 0.64 -5.56
C GLY A 95 -5.62 1.64 -4.48
N TYR A 96 -4.38 1.57 -4.00
CA TYR A 96 -3.83 2.48 -3.02
C TYR A 96 -2.31 2.57 -3.10
N PHE A 97 -1.78 3.62 -2.50
CA PHE A 97 -0.37 3.92 -2.44
C PHE A 97 0.07 4.07 -1.00
N VAL A 98 1.35 3.80 -0.75
CA VAL A 98 1.97 3.95 0.56
C VAL A 98 3.12 4.95 0.49
N PRO A 99 3.39 5.70 1.56
CA PRO A 99 4.46 6.69 1.57
C PRO A 99 5.83 6.04 1.81
N GLN A 100 6.91 6.73 1.40
CA GLN A 100 8.28 6.23 1.54
C GLN A 100 8.79 6.24 2.99
N ASP A 101 8.16 7.02 3.87
CA ASP A 101 8.48 7.07 5.31
C ASP A 101 8.06 5.79 6.07
N LEU A 102 7.48 4.80 5.37
CA LEU A 102 7.35 3.43 5.86
C LEU A 102 8.69 2.70 5.98
N ILE A 103 9.74 3.10 5.28
CA ILE A 103 11.03 2.40 5.33
C ILE A 103 11.56 2.40 6.77
N GLY A 104 11.84 1.20 7.29
CA GLY A 104 12.26 0.97 8.68
C GLY A 104 11.11 0.76 9.67
N LYS A 105 9.86 1.09 9.30
CA LYS A 105 8.66 0.88 10.12
C LYS A 105 8.25 -0.58 10.18
N THR A 106 7.57 -0.95 11.26
CA THR A 106 6.91 -2.24 11.38
C THR A 106 5.45 -2.09 11.00
N VAL A 107 4.99 -2.96 10.10
CA VAL A 107 3.62 -2.98 9.58
C VAL A 107 2.99 -4.35 9.77
N VAL A 108 1.66 -4.38 9.78
CA VAL A 108 0.86 -5.58 9.52
C VAL A 108 0.30 -5.47 8.10
N VAL A 109 0.48 -6.52 7.31
CA VAL A 109 0.00 -6.60 5.93
C VAL A 109 -1.04 -7.71 5.84
N GLU A 110 -2.27 -7.37 5.45
CA GLU A 110 -3.30 -8.37 5.14
C GLU A 110 -3.33 -8.65 3.64
N GLY A 111 -3.38 -9.92 3.26
CA GLY A 111 -3.62 -10.30 1.88
C GLY A 111 -3.30 -11.76 1.57
N LYS A 112 -2.87 -11.99 0.33
CA LYS A 112 -2.64 -13.32 -0.24
C LYS A 112 -1.19 -13.48 -0.64
N ALA A 113 -0.55 -14.52 -0.12
CA ALA A 113 0.82 -14.91 -0.45
C ALA A 113 0.84 -16.30 -1.10
N LYS A 114 1.71 -16.48 -2.10
CA LYS A 114 1.95 -17.79 -2.73
C LYS A 114 3.37 -17.89 -3.27
N ILE A 115 3.85 -19.12 -3.44
CA ILE A 115 5.11 -19.39 -4.12
C ILE A 115 4.90 -19.26 -5.63
N LYS A 116 5.78 -18.52 -6.31
CA LYS A 116 5.88 -18.47 -7.77
C LYS A 116 6.95 -19.45 -8.24
N GLU A 117 6.53 -20.40 -9.05
CA GLU A 117 7.43 -21.27 -9.80
C GLU A 117 7.89 -20.59 -11.10
N PRO A 118 9.07 -20.95 -11.64
CA PRO A 118 10.04 -21.92 -11.11
C PRO A 118 11.02 -21.35 -10.06
N LYS A 119 11.05 -20.03 -9.87
CA LYS A 119 12.07 -19.34 -9.06
C LYS A 119 11.91 -19.51 -7.54
N LYS A 120 10.80 -20.10 -7.09
CA LYS A 120 10.41 -20.23 -5.68
C LYS A 120 10.34 -18.87 -4.95
N ASP A 121 9.99 -17.83 -5.68
CA ASP A 121 9.81 -16.48 -5.15
C ASP A 121 8.47 -16.36 -4.42
N ILE A 122 8.41 -15.56 -3.36
CA ILE A 122 7.15 -15.28 -2.66
C ILE A 122 6.46 -14.10 -3.37
N SER A 123 5.26 -14.34 -3.89
CA SER A 123 4.37 -13.31 -4.40
C SER A 123 3.33 -12.97 -3.35
N PHE A 124 3.40 -11.76 -2.79
CA PHE A 124 2.42 -11.27 -1.82
C PHE A 124 1.64 -10.11 -2.43
N ILE A 125 0.31 -10.25 -2.47
CA ILE A 125 -0.64 -9.21 -2.87
C ILE A 125 -1.40 -8.77 -1.61
N ALA A 126 -1.32 -7.48 -1.28
CA ALA A 126 -1.87 -6.89 -0.08
C ALA A 126 -3.18 -6.14 -0.34
N ASP A 127 -4.18 -6.47 0.49
CA ASP A 127 -5.47 -5.79 0.52
C ASP A 127 -5.43 -4.57 1.46
N GLY A 128 -4.64 -4.65 2.55
CA GLY A 128 -4.47 -3.56 3.51
C GLY A 128 -3.15 -3.61 4.27
N VAL A 129 -2.69 -2.44 4.70
CA VAL A 129 -1.45 -2.25 5.48
C VAL A 129 -1.73 -1.38 6.69
N LEU A 130 -1.37 -1.84 7.89
CA LEU A 130 -1.46 -1.09 9.14
C LEU A 130 -0.07 -0.81 9.68
N VAL A 131 0.25 0.46 9.94
CA VAL A 131 1.50 0.84 10.62
C VAL A 131 1.37 0.58 12.11
N ILE A 132 2.29 -0.19 12.69
CA ILE A 132 2.26 -0.50 14.12
C ILE A 132 3.41 0.12 14.93
N LYS A 133 4.57 0.38 14.31
CA LYS A 133 5.73 1.04 14.94
C LYS A 133 6.57 1.81 13.92
#